data_AF-A0A326TVU0-F1
#
_entry.id   AF-A0A326TVU0-F1
#
_cell.length_a   1.000
_cell.length_b   1.000
_cell.length_c   1.000
_cell.angle_alpha   90.00
_cell.angle_beta   90.00
_cell.angle_gamma   90.00
#
_symmetry.space_group_name_H-M   'P 1'
#
loop_
_entity.id
_entity.type
_entity.pdbx_description
1 polymer ?
#
loop_
_entity_poly.entity_id
_entity_poly.type
_entity_poly.pdbx_seq_one_letter_code
_entity_poly.pdbx_strand_id
1 'polypeptide(L)'
;MSSNRMRQAILGGSFQPSSLASTATWPPIVYILLGTVLLGIWALGTSVQVLTSEAWLLGQEMSQINFNAFGQLWMAVRGELAGEMYVPFLFGWGVQLALIVASIGVELPPHPKWRYYLSWGTVITLIVVNACGDYFASSRYGFWGQCGFTAVVFFVTFCVLMFAIVCFKQAFSRM
;
A
#
# COMPACT_ATOMS: atom_id res chain seq x y z
N MET A 1 -52.29 -25.04 -36.80
CA MET A 1 -51.64 -25.48 -35.54
C MET A 1 -50.21 -26.01 -35.77
N SER A 2 -49.38 -25.34 -36.58
CA SER A 2 -48.03 -25.84 -36.95
C SER A 2 -47.05 -24.71 -37.34
N SER A 3 -46.87 -23.73 -36.45
CA SER A 3 -45.89 -22.65 -36.66
C SER A 3 -45.12 -22.29 -35.39
N ASN A 4 -45.73 -22.50 -34.21
CA ASN A 4 -45.08 -22.20 -32.93
C ASN A 4 -44.04 -23.23 -32.46
N ARG A 5 -44.01 -24.46 -33.01
CA ARG A 5 -43.00 -25.47 -32.62
C ARG A 5 -41.62 -25.25 -33.23
N MET A 6 -41.54 -24.54 -34.36
CA MET A 6 -40.25 -24.30 -35.03
C MET A 6 -39.48 -23.12 -34.42
N ARG A 7 -40.17 -22.19 -33.74
CA ARG A 7 -39.52 -21.07 -33.02
C ARG A 7 -38.87 -21.50 -31.69
N GLN A 8 -39.35 -22.57 -31.05
CA GLN A 8 -38.74 -23.07 -29.80
C GLN A 8 -37.45 -23.87 -30.02
N ALA A 9 -37.23 -24.42 -31.21
CA ALA A 9 -35.98 -25.13 -31.53
C ALA A 9 -34.79 -24.19 -31.81
N ILE A 10 -35.05 -22.92 -32.17
CA ILE A 10 -34.00 -21.93 -32.48
C ILE A 10 -33.59 -21.12 -31.23
N LEU A 11 -34.42 -21.11 -30.17
CA LEU A 11 -34.17 -20.38 -28.92
C LEU A 11 -33.76 -21.28 -27.75
N GLY A 12 -33.62 -22.59 -27.98
CA GLY A 12 -33.33 -23.61 -26.95
C GLY A 12 -31.85 -23.84 -26.65
N GLY A 13 -30.94 -23.05 -27.21
CA GLY A 13 -29.55 -23.03 -26.78
C GLY A 13 -29.43 -22.24 -25.49
N SER A 14 -29.78 -22.83 -24.35
CA SER A 14 -29.31 -22.32 -23.06
C SER A 14 -27.79 -22.35 -23.13
N PHE A 15 -27.17 -21.20 -23.41
CA PHE A 15 -25.80 -20.93 -23.05
C PHE A 15 -25.76 -21.06 -21.52
N GLN A 16 -25.55 -22.28 -21.03
CA GLN A 16 -24.95 -22.42 -19.72
C GLN A 16 -23.60 -21.73 -19.88
N PRO A 17 -23.33 -20.60 -19.21
CA PRO A 17 -21.96 -20.14 -19.10
C PRO A 17 -21.20 -21.32 -18.51
N SER A 18 -20.39 -21.93 -19.36
CA SER A 18 -19.51 -23.02 -19.03
C SER A 18 -18.76 -22.63 -17.76
N SER A 19 -18.54 -23.63 -16.92
CA SER A 19 -17.75 -23.66 -15.69
C SER A 19 -16.26 -23.24 -15.86
N LEU A 20 -15.97 -22.42 -16.85
CA LEU A 20 -14.67 -21.86 -17.24
C LEU A 20 -14.35 -20.60 -16.44
N ALA A 21 -14.33 -20.75 -15.13
CA ALA A 21 -13.40 -20.05 -14.24
C ALA A 21 -13.64 -20.59 -12.83
N SER A 22 -13.34 -21.87 -12.60
CA SER A 22 -12.70 -22.20 -11.33
C SER A 22 -11.36 -21.46 -11.36
N THR A 23 -11.37 -20.16 -11.06
CA THR A 23 -10.15 -19.42 -10.79
C THR A 23 -9.48 -20.24 -9.71
N ALA A 24 -8.32 -20.84 -9.98
CA ALA A 24 -7.65 -21.66 -9.00
C ALA A 24 -7.39 -20.78 -7.78
N THR A 25 -8.24 -20.93 -6.76
CA THR A 25 -8.17 -20.08 -5.60
C THR A 25 -7.36 -20.78 -4.54
N TRP A 26 -6.34 -20.11 -4.02
CA TRP A 26 -5.46 -20.70 -3.03
C TRP A 26 -6.18 -20.86 -1.67
N PRO A 27 -5.76 -21.82 -0.84
CA PRO A 27 -6.22 -21.92 0.55
C PRO A 27 -5.91 -20.62 1.33
N PRO A 28 -6.74 -20.24 2.34
CA PRO A 28 -6.55 -19.01 3.11
C PRO A 28 -5.14 -18.83 3.68
N ILE A 29 -4.51 -19.92 4.11
CA ILE A 29 -3.15 -19.90 4.67
C ILE A 29 -2.10 -19.38 3.67
N VAL A 30 -2.25 -19.66 2.38
CA VAL A 30 -1.32 -19.19 1.35
C VAL A 30 -1.38 -17.66 1.24
N TYR A 31 -2.59 -17.10 1.29
CA TYR A 31 -2.78 -15.65 1.28
C TYR A 31 -2.24 -14.99 2.56
N ILE A 32 -2.37 -15.61 3.73
CA ILE A 32 -1.76 -15.10 4.98
C ILE A 32 -0.24 -15.08 4.87
N LEU A 33 0.36 -16.19 4.41
CA LEU A 33 1.81 -16.29 4.27
C LEU A 33 2.34 -15.26 3.27
N LEU A 34 1.71 -15.15 2.09
CA LEU A 34 2.07 -14.16 1.08
C LEU A 34 1.89 -12.73 1.60
N GLY A 35 0.75 -12.43 2.24
CA GLY A 35 0.48 -11.13 2.84
C GLY A 35 1.51 -10.75 3.91
N THR A 36 1.95 -11.72 4.72
CA THR A 36 2.99 -11.52 5.74
C THR A 36 4.36 -11.24 5.13
N VAL A 37 4.74 -11.97 4.09
CA VAL A 37 6.00 -11.72 3.36
C VAL A 37 5.99 -10.33 2.72
N LEU A 38 4.89 -9.97 2.07
CA LEU A 38 4.73 -8.65 1.47
C LEU A 38 4.74 -7.55 2.54
N LEU A 39 4.13 -7.77 3.70
CA LEU A 39 4.20 -6.84 4.84
C LEU A 39 5.63 -6.66 5.33
N GLY A 40 6.45 -7.71 5.35
CA GLY A 40 7.87 -7.62 5.68
C GLY A 40 8.66 -6.77 4.68
N ILE A 41 8.43 -6.96 3.38
CA ILE A 41 9.06 -6.15 2.32
C ILE A 41 8.60 -4.69 2.43
N TRP A 42 7.30 -4.47 2.64
CA TRP A 42 6.73 -3.15 2.87
C TRP A 42 7.35 -2.46 4.10
N ALA A 43 7.57 -3.19 5.19
CA ALA A 43 8.16 -2.65 6.41
C ALA A 43 9.58 -2.10 6.16
N LEU A 44 10.37 -2.78 5.30
CA LEU A 44 11.69 -2.28 4.89
C LEU A 44 11.57 -0.98 4.09
N GLY A 45 10.69 -0.94 3.08
CA GLY A 45 10.47 0.31 2.33
C GLY A 45 9.96 1.46 3.20
N THR A 46 9.06 1.15 4.13
CA THR A 46 8.52 2.11 5.10
C THR A 46 9.62 2.66 6.00
N SER A 47 10.54 1.81 6.49
CA SER A 47 11.68 2.30 7.26
C SER A 47 12.54 3.27 6.44
N VAL A 48 12.75 3.00 5.15
CA VAL A 48 13.50 3.90 4.28
C VAL A 48 12.75 5.23 4.14
N GLN A 49 11.44 5.22 3.91
CA GLN A 49 10.65 6.46 3.78
C GLN A 49 10.60 7.30 5.04
N VAL A 50 10.55 6.66 6.22
CA VAL A 50 10.63 7.38 7.49
C VAL A 50 11.97 8.09 7.58
N LEU A 51 13.07 7.36 7.34
CA LEU A 51 14.41 7.91 7.43
C LEU A 51 14.69 9.01 6.39
N THR A 52 14.21 8.86 5.15
CA THR A 52 14.36 9.90 4.11
C THR A 52 13.56 11.15 4.44
N SER A 53 12.37 10.99 5.02
CA SER A 53 11.55 12.11 5.48
C SER A 53 12.17 12.83 6.67
N GLU A 54 12.76 12.09 7.61
CA GLU A 54 13.50 12.67 8.74
C GLU A 54 14.75 13.41 8.27
N ALA A 55 15.52 12.81 7.35
CA ALA A 55 16.69 13.42 6.72
C ALA A 55 16.33 14.74 6.04
N TRP A 56 15.23 14.74 5.30
CA TRP A 56 14.73 15.95 4.66
C TRP A 56 14.38 17.05 5.67
N LEU A 57 13.63 16.72 6.73
CA LEU A 57 13.20 17.70 7.73
C LEU A 57 14.34 18.22 8.61
N LEU A 58 15.33 17.37 8.89
CA LEU A 58 16.52 17.76 9.64
C LEU A 58 17.57 18.47 8.77
N GLY A 59 17.37 18.52 7.45
CA GLY A 59 18.37 19.04 6.52
C GLY A 59 19.67 18.23 6.54
N GLN A 60 19.58 16.95 6.90
CA GLN A 60 20.71 16.03 7.05
C GLN A 60 20.74 15.03 5.91
N GLU A 61 21.90 14.43 5.71
CA GLU A 61 22.07 13.37 4.73
C GLU A 61 21.68 12.03 5.33
N MET A 62 21.18 11.10 4.51
CA MET A 62 20.82 9.76 4.95
C MET A 62 21.96 9.02 5.68
N SER A 63 23.22 9.28 5.34
CA SER A 63 24.38 8.69 6.01
C SER A 63 24.61 9.21 7.44
N GLN A 64 24.04 10.36 7.77
CA GLN A 64 24.13 10.99 9.09
C GLN A 64 22.98 10.55 10.01
N ILE A 65 21.90 10.01 9.43
CA ILE A 65 20.76 9.46 10.17
C ILE A 65 21.07 8.01 10.54
N ASN A 66 21.45 7.82 11.80
CA ASN A 66 21.73 6.51 12.36
C ASN A 66 20.47 5.93 13.00
N PHE A 67 19.52 5.36 12.24
CA PHE A 67 18.27 4.96 12.89
C PHE A 67 17.65 3.63 12.45
N ASN A 68 17.46 2.81 13.49
CA ASN A 68 16.41 1.80 13.60
C ASN A 68 15.05 2.50 13.63
N ALA A 69 14.44 2.75 12.47
CA ALA A 69 13.16 3.45 12.35
C ALA A 69 12.07 2.85 13.27
N PHE A 70 11.98 1.52 13.35
CA PHE A 70 11.00 0.85 14.22
C PHE A 70 11.33 1.01 15.71
N GLY A 71 12.61 1.16 16.07
CA GLY A 71 13.02 1.50 17.43
C GLY A 71 12.49 2.86 17.90
N GLN A 72 12.35 3.82 16.98
CA GLN A 72 11.80 5.14 17.31
C GLN A 72 10.34 5.07 17.77
N LEU A 73 9.53 4.16 17.21
CA LEU A 73 8.16 3.94 17.69
C LEU A 73 8.15 3.56 19.17
N TRP A 74 9.06 2.68 19.56
CA TRP A 74 9.19 2.25 20.95
C TRP A 74 9.66 3.38 21.87
N MET A 75 10.66 4.15 21.43
CA MET A 75 11.16 5.32 22.16
C MET A 75 10.06 6.38 22.33
N ALA A 76 9.26 6.63 21.29
CA ALA A 76 8.14 7.56 21.35
C ALA A 76 7.08 7.14 22.38
N VAL A 77 6.73 5.85 22.42
CA VAL A 77 5.77 5.31 23.41
C VAL A 77 6.29 5.45 24.84
N ARG A 78 7.61 5.34 25.06
CA ARG A 78 8.23 5.49 26.38
C ARG A 78 8.57 6.94 26.76
N GLY A 79 8.38 7.90 25.86
CA GLY A 79 8.82 9.28 26.07
C GLY A 79 10.34 9.45 26.07
N GLU A 80 11.07 8.50 25.49
CA GLU A 80 12.54 8.51 25.36
C GLU A 80 13.00 9.17 24.05
N LEU A 81 12.06 9.63 23.21
CA LEU A 81 12.37 10.31 21.96
C LEU A 81 12.91 11.73 22.24
N ALA A 82 14.07 12.05 21.67
CA ALA A 82 14.69 13.37 21.80
C ALA A 82 13.75 14.48 21.32
N GLY A 83 13.75 15.62 22.03
CA GLY A 83 12.86 16.76 21.76
C GLY A 83 12.88 17.23 20.30
N GLU A 84 14.07 17.27 19.71
CA GLU A 84 14.31 17.66 18.32
C GLU A 84 13.80 16.67 17.27
N MET A 85 13.58 15.41 17.67
CA MET A 85 13.10 14.35 16.78
C MET A 85 11.58 14.25 16.72
N TYR A 86 10.82 14.93 17.59
CA TYR A 86 9.35 14.81 17.60
C TYR A 86 8.71 15.23 16.27
N VAL A 87 9.12 16.35 15.68
CA VAL A 87 8.54 16.82 14.41
C VAL A 87 8.92 15.91 13.25
N PRO A 88 10.21 15.57 13.03
CA PRO A 88 10.62 14.56 12.04
C PRO A 88 9.90 13.21 12.21
N PHE A 89 9.82 12.71 13.44
CA PHE A 89 9.16 11.45 13.77
C PHE A 89 7.67 11.48 13.45
N LEU A 90 6.95 12.52 13.91
CA LEU A 90 5.51 12.66 13.66
C LEU A 90 5.22 12.80 12.16
N PHE A 91 6.10 13.47 11.41
CA PHE A 91 5.96 13.57 9.98
C PHE A 91 6.21 12.21 9.30
N GLY A 92 7.37 11.59 9.54
CA GLY A 92 7.74 10.31 8.95
C GLY A 92 6.73 9.22 9.27
N TRP A 93 6.51 8.91 10.55
CA TRP A 93 5.57 7.87 10.95
C TRP A 93 4.11 8.26 10.75
N GLY A 94 3.75 9.54 10.94
CA GLY A 94 2.39 10.00 10.74
C GLY A 94 1.92 9.84 9.30
N VAL A 95 2.78 10.15 8.32
CA VAL A 95 2.49 9.92 6.90
C VAL A 95 2.30 8.42 6.62
N GLN A 96 3.14 7.55 7.16
CA GLN A 96 3.02 6.10 6.95
C GLN A 96 1.75 5.51 7.57
N LEU A 97 1.42 5.90 8.80
CA LEU A 97 0.19 5.47 9.46
C LEU A 97 -1.05 5.96 8.71
N ALA A 98 -1.05 7.21 8.27
CA ALA A 98 -2.12 7.77 7.46
C ALA A 98 -2.25 7.02 6.12
N LEU A 99 -1.14 6.65 5.49
CA LEU A 99 -1.12 5.93 4.22
C LEU A 99 -1.71 4.52 4.36
N ILE A 100 -1.40 3.80 5.44
CA ILE A 100 -2.00 2.49 5.74
C ILE A 100 -3.52 2.62 5.89
N VAL A 101 -3.97 3.55 6.73
CA VAL A 101 -5.40 3.77 6.98
C VAL A 101 -6.14 4.15 5.69
N ALA A 102 -5.56 5.05 4.89
CA ALA A 102 -6.14 5.48 3.63
C ALA A 102 -6.18 4.34 2.59
N SER A 103 -5.12 3.52 2.51
CA SER A 103 -5.02 2.35 1.63
C SER A 103 -6.04 1.27 1.98
N ILE A 104 -6.26 1.00 3.27
CA ILE A 104 -7.36 0.14 3.72
C ILE A 104 -8.70 0.74 3.28
N GLY A 105 -8.89 2.05 3.42
CA GLY A 105 -10.08 2.76 2.97
C GLY A 105 -10.38 2.62 1.48
N VAL A 106 -9.35 2.57 0.63
CA VAL A 106 -9.48 2.31 -0.82
C VAL A 106 -10.02 0.90 -1.09
N GLU A 107 -9.62 -0.08 -0.28
CA GLU A 107 -10.03 -1.48 -0.44
C GLU A 107 -11.41 -1.81 0.15
N LEU A 108 -12.00 -0.91 0.95
CA LEU A 108 -13.34 -1.09 1.48
C LEU A 108 -14.42 -0.80 0.40
N PRO A 109 -15.63 -1.38 0.54
CA PRO A 109 -16.73 -1.08 -0.38
C PRO A 109 -16.97 0.44 -0.51
N PRO A 110 -17.18 0.96 -1.73
CA PRO A 110 -17.19 2.41 -1.99
C PRO A 110 -18.48 3.12 -1.56
N HIS A 111 -19.14 2.65 -0.50
CA HIS A 111 -20.40 3.20 0.00
C HIS A 111 -20.24 3.77 1.42
N PRO A 112 -20.56 5.06 1.63
CA PRO A 112 -20.86 6.10 0.62
C PRO A 112 -19.65 6.52 -0.24
N LYS A 113 -19.90 6.91 -1.50
CA LYS A 113 -18.86 7.22 -2.52
C LYS A 113 -17.85 8.29 -2.11
N TRP A 114 -18.25 9.27 -1.29
CA TRP A 114 -17.36 10.33 -0.83
C TRP A 114 -16.17 9.78 -0.01
N ARG A 115 -16.36 8.70 0.75
CA ARG A 115 -15.28 8.06 1.53
C ARG A 115 -14.21 7.49 0.61
N TYR A 116 -14.63 6.88 -0.49
CA TYR A 116 -13.73 6.33 -1.49
C TYR A 116 -12.87 7.42 -2.14
N TYR A 117 -13.49 8.55 -2.55
CA TYR A 117 -12.75 9.69 -3.10
C TYR A 117 -11.83 10.33 -2.07
N LEU A 118 -12.25 10.42 -0.81
CA LEU A 118 -11.41 10.91 0.27
C LEU A 118 -10.19 10.00 0.49
N SER A 119 -10.39 8.68 0.54
CA SER A 119 -9.29 7.72 0.67
C SER A 119 -8.29 7.82 -0.48
N TRP A 120 -8.77 7.88 -1.73
CA TRP A 120 -7.89 8.08 -2.89
C TRP A 120 -7.18 9.41 -2.88
N GLY A 121 -7.88 10.50 -2.56
CA GLY A 121 -7.28 11.83 -2.44
C GLY A 121 -6.16 11.84 -1.41
N THR A 122 -6.43 11.30 -0.21
CA THR A 122 -5.42 11.17 0.85
C THR A 122 -4.24 10.31 0.41
N VAL A 123 -4.48 9.15 -0.21
CA VAL A 123 -3.41 8.28 -0.72
C VAL A 123 -2.52 9.03 -1.72
N ILE A 124 -3.11 9.70 -2.71
CA ILE A 124 -2.37 10.46 -3.73
C ILE A 124 -1.53 11.56 -3.06
N THR A 125 -2.13 12.33 -2.15
CA THR A 125 -1.41 13.39 -1.43
C THR A 125 -0.23 12.83 -0.64
N LEU A 126 -0.43 11.75 0.13
CA LEU A 126 0.64 11.15 0.94
C LEU A 126 1.75 10.55 0.08
N ILE A 127 1.42 9.95 -1.06
CA ILE A 127 2.40 9.46 -2.03
C ILE A 127 3.27 10.60 -2.54
N VAL A 128 2.67 11.74 -2.91
CA VAL A 128 3.42 12.91 -3.40
C VAL A 128 4.35 13.43 -2.31
N VAL A 129 3.86 13.54 -1.07
CA VAL A 129 4.67 13.99 0.08
C VAL A 129 5.87 13.06 0.32
N ASN A 130 5.65 11.74 0.33
CA ASN A 130 6.73 10.75 0.46
C ASN A 130 7.73 10.85 -0.70
N ALA A 131 7.24 10.97 -1.93
CA ALA A 131 8.09 11.10 -3.10
C ALA A 131 8.98 12.35 -3.04
N CYS A 132 8.50 13.47 -2.50
CA CYS A 132 9.31 14.66 -2.27
C CYS A 132 10.44 14.40 -1.27
N GLY A 133 10.15 13.72 -0.15
CA GLY A 133 11.17 13.34 0.84
C GLY A 133 12.23 12.42 0.26
N ASP A 134 11.79 11.39 -0.47
CA ASP A 134 12.67 10.44 -1.15
C ASP A 134 13.55 11.12 -2.20
N TYR A 135 12.99 12.01 -3.02
CA TYR A 135 13.72 12.76 -4.04
C TYR A 135 14.77 13.69 -3.43
N PHE A 136 14.44 14.39 -2.35
CA PHE A 136 15.36 15.29 -1.66
C PHE A 136 16.51 14.53 -0.97
N ALA A 137 16.17 13.46 -0.24
CA ALA A 137 17.14 12.63 0.47
C ALA A 137 18.10 11.90 -0.48
N SER A 138 17.66 11.62 -1.71
CA SER A 138 18.45 10.97 -2.76
C SER A 138 19.25 11.94 -3.65
N SER A 139 19.33 13.22 -3.27
CA SER A 139 19.95 14.29 -4.08
C SER A 139 21.35 13.96 -4.62
N ARG A 140 22.12 13.15 -3.89
CA ARG A 140 23.48 12.70 -4.25
C ARG A 140 23.57 11.73 -5.43
N TYR A 141 22.50 11.07 -5.83
CA TYR A 141 22.53 10.06 -6.91
C TYR A 141 22.33 10.64 -8.32
N GLY A 142 22.29 11.98 -8.45
CA GLY A 142 21.95 12.66 -9.70
C GLY A 142 20.48 12.45 -10.09
N PHE A 143 20.04 13.14 -11.15
CA PHE A 143 18.62 13.17 -11.54
C PHE A 143 18.02 11.77 -11.75
N TRP A 144 18.69 10.92 -12.52
CA TRP A 144 18.20 9.56 -12.82
C TRP A 144 18.21 8.65 -11.59
N GLY A 145 19.21 8.80 -10.72
CA GLY A 145 19.28 8.06 -9.47
C GLY A 145 18.16 8.45 -8.50
N GLN A 146 17.82 9.74 -8.41
CA GLN A 146 16.71 10.24 -7.59
C GLN A 146 15.36 9.71 -8.09
N CYS A 147 15.12 9.78 -9.40
CA CYS A 147 13.91 9.24 -10.01
C CYS A 147 13.79 7.72 -9.79
N GLY A 148 14.88 6.97 -9.99
CA GLY A 148 14.91 5.53 -9.78
C GLY A 148 14.68 5.14 -8.32
N PHE A 149 15.37 5.80 -7.38
CA PHE A 149 15.19 5.59 -5.95
C PHE A 149 13.74 5.85 -5.52
N THR A 150 13.20 7.03 -5.88
CA THR A 150 11.83 7.41 -5.56
C THR A 150 10.81 6.41 -6.11
N ALA A 151 11.01 5.93 -7.35
CA ALA A 151 10.12 4.96 -7.97
C ALA A 151 10.16 3.58 -7.29
N VAL A 152 11.35 3.10 -6.91
CA VAL A 152 11.50 1.83 -6.19
C VAL A 152 10.88 1.91 -4.81
N VAL A 153 11.19 2.98 -4.06
CA VAL A 153 10.65 3.17 -2.72
C VAL A 153 9.13 3.29 -2.78
N PHE A 154 8.58 4.09 -3.70
CA PHE A 154 7.15 4.16 -3.98
C PHE A 154 6.52 2.79 -4.24
N PHE A 155 7.12 1.98 -5.12
CA PHE A 155 6.60 0.65 -5.44
C PHE A 155 6.56 -0.25 -4.20
N VAL A 156 7.65 -0.25 -3.42
CA VAL A 156 7.78 -1.07 -2.22
C VAL A 156 6.84 -0.59 -1.09
N THR A 157 6.61 0.71 -0.95
CA THR A 157 5.78 1.22 0.15
C THR A 157 4.30 1.25 -0.19
N PHE A 158 3.92 1.53 -1.44
CA PHE A 158 2.53 1.64 -1.84
C PHE A 158 2.00 0.37 -2.51
N CYS A 159 2.63 -0.08 -3.60
CA CYS A 159 2.12 -1.22 -4.37
C CYS A 159 2.17 -2.52 -3.56
N VAL A 160 3.29 -2.77 -2.88
CA VAL A 160 3.44 -3.97 -2.04
C VAL A 160 2.50 -3.93 -0.84
N LEU A 161 2.24 -2.76 -0.24
CA LEU A 161 1.24 -2.60 0.83
C LEU A 161 -0.16 -2.96 0.33
N MET A 162 -0.57 -2.42 -0.82
CA MET A 162 -1.86 -2.73 -1.43
C MET A 162 -1.99 -4.23 -1.71
N PHE A 163 -0.95 -4.87 -2.24
CA PHE A 163 -0.95 -6.32 -2.43
C PHE A 163 -1.05 -7.09 -1.10
N ALA A 164 -0.36 -6.65 -0.04
CA ALA A 164 -0.47 -7.27 1.28
C ALA A 164 -1.92 -7.17 1.82
N ILE A 165 -2.54 -5.98 1.73
CA ILE A 165 -3.93 -5.75 2.14
C ILE A 165 -4.89 -6.65 1.36
N VAL A 166 -4.73 -6.74 0.03
CA VAL A 166 -5.54 -7.62 -0.82
C VAL A 166 -5.37 -9.10 -0.42
N CYS A 167 -4.14 -9.55 -0.12
CA CYS A 167 -3.90 -10.90 0.36
C CYS A 167 -4.65 -11.19 1.66
N PHE A 168 -4.54 -10.31 2.67
CA PHE A 168 -5.26 -10.49 3.93
C PHE A 168 -6.78 -10.45 3.74
N LYS A 169 -7.30 -9.51 2.95
CA LYS A 169 -8.72 -9.44 2.60
C LYS A 169 -9.23 -10.74 1.97
N GLN A 170 -8.46 -11.30 1.02
CA GLN A 170 -8.79 -12.60 0.41
C GLN A 170 -8.76 -13.73 1.44
N ALA A 171 -7.75 -13.78 2.29
CA ALA A 171 -7.65 -14.80 3.35
C ALA A 171 -8.88 -14.79 4.26
N PHE A 172 -9.27 -13.61 4.79
CA PHE A 172 -10.38 -13.48 5.72
C PHE A 172 -11.75 -13.69 5.06
N SER A 173 -11.92 -13.35 3.78
CA SER A 173 -13.18 -13.62 3.07
C SER A 173 -13.49 -15.10 2.85
N ARG A 174 -12.52 -15.98 3.14
CA ARG A 174 -12.56 -17.43 2.87
C ARG A 174 -12.48 -18.28 4.13
N MET A 175 -12.38 -17.67 5.31
CA MET A 175 -12.55 -18.33 6.60
C MET A 175 -14.03 -18.41 6.93
#